data_AF-A0A945EU33-F1
#
_entry.id   AF-A0A945EU33-F1
#
_cell.length_a   1.000
_cell.length_b   1.000
_cell.length_c   1.000
_cell.angle_alpha   90.00
_cell.angle_beta   90.00
_cell.angle_gamma   90.00
#
_symmetry.space_group_name_H-M   'P 1'
#
loop_
_entity.id
_entity.type
_entity.pdbx_description
1 polymer ?
#
loop_
_entity_poly.entity_id
_entity_poly.type
_entity_poly.pdbx_seq_one_letter_code
_entity_poly.pdbx_strand_id
1 'polypeptide(L)'
;MKTKSFQDYLNKRLNKQEIAEIKEQAQREIKILKSFQKILADMTNEYMEKNKIGFNELARLLASSPSQLAKIQKGEANLRLSSVAHLFALMNKDPKDIFRK
;
A
#
# COMPACT_ATOMS: atom_id res chain seq x y z
N MET A 1 38.06 4.43 2.04
CA MET A 1 37.65 3.02 2.28
C MET A 1 36.70 2.60 1.18
N LYS A 2 37.05 1.61 0.34
CA LYS A 2 36.08 1.01 -0.58
C LYS A 2 35.08 0.22 0.26
N THR A 3 33.86 0.72 0.40
CA THR A 3 32.77 0.02 1.08
C THR A 3 32.56 -1.32 0.37
N LYS A 4 32.74 -2.42 1.10
CA LYS A 4 32.32 -3.75 0.63
C LYS A 4 30.85 -3.64 0.27
N SER A 5 30.46 -4.10 -0.91
CA SER A 5 29.08 -3.95 -1.37
C SER A 5 28.14 -4.67 -0.38
N PHE A 6 26.90 -4.21 -0.26
CA PHE A 6 25.90 -4.90 0.56
C PHE A 6 25.76 -6.38 0.17
N GLN A 7 25.96 -6.69 -1.11
CA GLN A 7 26.02 -8.06 -1.64
C GLN A 7 27.17 -8.87 -1.03
N ASP A 8 28.36 -8.27 -0.90
CA ASP A 8 29.53 -8.90 -0.27
C ASP A 8 29.33 -9.12 1.24
N TYR A 9 28.51 -8.30 1.88
CA TYR A 9 28.12 -8.48 3.28
C TYR A 9 27.13 -9.64 3.44
N LEU A 10 26.12 -9.74 2.57
CA LEU A 10 25.14 -10.82 2.59
C LEU A 10 25.80 -12.19 2.33
N ASN A 11 26.65 -12.28 1.32
CA ASN A 11 27.36 -13.52 0.96
C ASN A 11 28.31 -14.02 2.06
N LYS A 12 28.68 -13.17 3.03
CA LYS A 12 29.52 -13.57 4.18
C LYS A 12 28.74 -14.17 5.33
N ARG A 13 27.45 -13.86 5.43
CA ARG A 13 26.60 -14.24 6.57
C ARG A 13 25.53 -15.25 6.22
N LEU A 14 25.16 -15.33 4.94
CA LEU A 14 24.07 -16.14 4.44
C LEU A 14 24.54 -16.96 3.24
N ASN A 15 24.01 -18.17 3.11
CA ASN A 15 24.22 -19.00 1.95
C ASN A 15 23.33 -18.56 0.77
N LYS A 16 23.60 -19.07 -0.43
CA LYS A 16 22.86 -18.68 -1.65
C LYS A 16 21.35 -18.99 -1.57
N GLN A 17 20.98 -20.06 -0.86
CA GLN A 17 19.58 -20.46 -0.70
C GLN A 17 18.84 -19.49 0.22
N GLU A 18 19.41 -19.13 1.37
CA GLU A 18 18.84 -18.13 2.29
C GLU A 18 18.66 -16.76 1.62
N ILE A 19 19.65 -16.34 0.81
CA ILE A 19 19.55 -15.09 0.04
C ILE A 19 18.42 -15.17 -1.00
N ALA A 20 18.23 -16.33 -1.65
CA ALA A 20 17.16 -16.52 -2.62
C ALA A 20 15.78 -16.51 -1.94
N GLU A 21 15.63 -17.18 -0.80
CA GLU A 21 14.40 -17.22 -0.01
C GLU A 21 14.00 -15.81 0.48
N ILE A 22 14.96 -15.03 1.01
CA ILE A 22 14.71 -13.63 1.42
C ILE A 22 14.25 -12.78 0.24
N LYS A 23 14.88 -12.95 -0.94
CA LYS A 23 14.48 -12.22 -2.15
C LYS A 23 13.08 -12.61 -2.61
N GLU A 24 12.74 -13.89 -2.56
CA GLU A 24 11.41 -14.37 -2.93
C GLU A 24 10.35 -13.83 -1.97
N GLN A 25 10.60 -13.88 -0.65
CA GLN A 25 9.71 -13.30 0.36
C GLN A 25 9.52 -11.80 0.13
N ALA A 26 10.60 -11.04 -0.10
CA ALA A 26 10.51 -9.60 -0.36
C ALA A 26 9.69 -9.30 -1.63
N GLN A 27 9.85 -10.10 -2.69
CA GLN A 27 9.03 -9.95 -3.90
C GLN A 27 7.56 -10.24 -3.64
N ARG A 28 7.24 -11.27 -2.84
CA ARG A 28 5.87 -11.58 -2.43
C ARG A 28 5.27 -10.46 -1.59
N GLU A 29 6.01 -9.91 -0.63
CA GLU A 29 5.58 -8.77 0.18
C GLU A 29 5.28 -7.53 -0.67
N ILE A 30 6.19 -7.16 -1.59
CA ILE A 30 5.98 -6.03 -2.50
C ILE A 30 4.72 -6.26 -3.34
N LYS A 31 4.52 -7.47 -3.86
CA LYS A 31 3.33 -7.82 -4.65
C LYS A 31 2.05 -7.66 -3.83
N ILE A 32 2.03 -8.20 -2.61
CA ILE A 32 0.88 -8.11 -1.69
C ILE A 32 0.59 -6.64 -1.36
N LEU A 33 1.61 -5.87 -1.01
CA LEU A 33 1.48 -4.45 -0.69
C LEU A 33 0.91 -3.66 -1.88
N LYS A 34 1.40 -3.93 -3.09
CA LYS A 34 0.89 -3.29 -4.31
C LYS A 34 -0.56 -3.66 -4.61
N SER A 35 -0.93 -4.93 -4.42
CA SER A 35 -2.33 -5.36 -4.54
C SER A 35 -3.23 -4.65 -3.54
N PHE A 36 -2.79 -4.51 -2.29
CA PHE A 36 -3.52 -3.80 -1.25
C PHE A 36 -3.68 -2.31 -1.56
N GLN A 37 -2.60 -1.65 -2.00
CA GLN A 37 -2.62 -0.25 -2.41
C GLN A 37 -3.58 -0.03 -3.58
N LYS A 38 -3.59 -0.94 -4.56
CA LYS A 38 -4.51 -0.87 -5.70
C LYS A 38 -5.97 -1.00 -5.27
N ILE A 39 -6.27 -1.95 -4.38
CA ILE A 39 -7.61 -2.14 -3.83
C ILE A 39 -8.13 -0.85 -3.18
N LEU A 40 -7.29 -0.17 -2.39
CA LEU A 40 -7.68 1.09 -1.75
C LEU A 40 -7.87 2.22 -2.77
N ALA A 41 -7.04 2.27 -3.82
CA ALA A 41 -7.20 3.23 -4.91
C ALA A 41 -8.54 3.04 -5.63
N ASP A 42 -8.84 1.80 -6.03
CA ASP A 42 -10.09 1.44 -6.71
C ASP A 42 -11.30 1.79 -5.83
N MET A 43 -11.23 1.45 -4.53
CA MET A 43 -12.26 1.78 -3.55
C MET A 43 -12.49 3.30 -3.41
N THR A 44 -11.42 4.11 -3.38
CA THR A 44 -11.56 5.58 -3.34
C THR A 44 -12.21 6.13 -4.60
N ASN A 45 -11.87 5.58 -5.77
CA ASN A 45 -12.45 6.01 -7.04
C ASN A 45 -13.92 5.63 -7.14
N GLU A 46 -14.29 4.40 -6.78
CA GLU A 46 -15.69 3.94 -6.71
C GLU A 46 -16.53 4.83 -5.79
N TYR A 47 -15.99 5.20 -4.62
CA TYR A 47 -16.68 6.08 -3.69
C TYR A 47 -16.88 7.49 -4.26
N MET A 48 -15.88 8.03 -4.96
CA MET A 48 -16.00 9.33 -5.63
C MET A 48 -17.08 9.31 -6.73
N GLU A 49 -17.07 8.28 -7.56
CA GLU A 49 -18.05 8.11 -8.64
C GLU A 49 -19.47 7.95 -8.10
N LYS A 50 -19.66 7.04 -7.13
CA LYS A 50 -20.98 6.74 -6.56
C LYS A 50 -21.62 7.94 -5.87
N ASN A 51 -20.82 8.73 -5.16
CA ASN A 51 -21.30 9.90 -4.42
C ASN A 51 -21.20 11.21 -5.21
N LYS A 52 -20.69 11.17 -6.46
CA LYS A 52 -20.45 12.34 -7.31
C LYS A 52 -19.61 13.42 -6.61
N ILE A 53 -18.64 13.00 -5.80
CA ILE A 53 -17.74 13.92 -5.09
C ILE A 53 -16.41 14.07 -5.82
N GLY A 54 -15.85 15.27 -5.77
CA GLY A 54 -14.53 15.56 -6.31
C GLY A 54 -13.40 15.18 -5.36
N PHE A 55 -12.18 15.22 -5.90
CA PHE A 55 -10.95 14.88 -5.17
C PHE A 55 -10.76 15.71 -3.88
N ASN A 56 -10.98 17.02 -3.97
CA ASN A 56 -10.81 17.92 -2.82
C ASN A 56 -11.83 17.65 -1.70
N GLU A 57 -13.03 17.20 -2.07
CA GLU A 57 -14.05 16.85 -1.11
C GLU A 57 -13.72 15.54 -0.39
N LEU A 58 -13.24 14.54 -1.13
CA LEU A 58 -12.75 13.30 -0.53
C LEU A 58 -11.56 13.56 0.41
N ALA A 59 -10.64 14.47 0.04
CA ALA A 59 -9.52 14.84 0.90
C ALA A 59 -9.98 15.43 2.24
N ARG A 60 -11.03 16.27 2.20
CA ARG A 60 -11.66 16.84 3.40
C ARG A 60 -12.32 15.75 4.26
N LEU A 61 -13.10 14.87 3.65
CA LEU A 61 -13.79 13.77 4.35
C LEU A 61 -12.82 12.81 5.05
N LEU A 62 -11.65 12.57 4.44
CA LEU A 62 -10.60 11.70 5.00
C LEU A 62 -9.64 12.43 5.94
N ALA A 63 -9.87 13.72 6.22
CA ALA A 63 -8.94 14.58 6.96
C ALA A 63 -7.48 14.42 6.48
N SER A 64 -7.29 14.24 5.18
CA SER A 64 -6.01 13.87 4.56
C SER A 64 -5.54 14.98 3.63
N SER A 65 -4.22 15.15 3.51
CA SER A 65 -3.69 16.15 2.59
C SER A 65 -3.96 15.74 1.13
N PRO A 66 -4.16 16.70 0.21
CA PRO A 66 -4.28 16.42 -1.23
C PRO A 66 -3.11 15.57 -1.77
N SER A 67 -1.89 15.82 -1.30
CA SER A 67 -0.72 15.03 -1.71
C SER A 67 -0.77 13.59 -1.22
N GLN A 68 -1.32 13.35 -0.03
CA GLN A 68 -1.52 12.00 0.49
C GLN A 68 -2.63 11.28 -0.28
N LEU A 69 -3.77 11.94 -0.51
CA LEU A 69 -4.87 11.35 -1.29
C LEU A 69 -4.45 11.01 -2.72
N ALA A 70 -3.64 11.86 -3.36
CA ALA A 70 -3.10 11.58 -4.69
C ALA A 70 -2.24 10.30 -4.70
N LYS A 71 -1.45 10.05 -3.64
CA LYS A 71 -0.69 8.80 -3.50
C LYS A 71 -1.59 7.60 -3.28
N ILE A 72 -2.71 7.77 -2.59
CA ILE A 72 -3.69 6.70 -2.37
C ILE A 72 -4.29 6.30 -3.72
N GLN A 73 -4.79 7.26 -4.50
CA GLN A 73 -5.37 6.99 -5.82
C GLN A 73 -4.37 6.40 -6.82
N LYS A 74 -3.08 6.71 -6.70
CA LYS A 74 -2.03 6.09 -7.54
C LYS A 74 -1.62 4.69 -7.09
N GLY A 75 -2.11 4.20 -5.94
CA GLY A 75 -1.66 2.93 -5.38
C GLY A 75 -0.19 2.98 -4.92
N GLU A 76 0.24 4.13 -4.41
CA GLU A 76 1.61 4.40 -3.96
C GLU A 76 1.69 4.81 -2.50
N ALA A 77 0.54 5.06 -1.86
CA ALA A 77 0.51 5.49 -0.47
C ALA A 77 0.97 4.39 0.48
N ASN A 78 1.93 4.72 1.34
CA ASN A 78 2.24 3.91 2.51
C ASN A 78 1.30 4.34 3.64
N LEU A 79 0.22 3.58 3.82
CA LEU A 79 -0.84 3.91 4.76
C LEU A 79 -0.64 3.17 6.09
N ARG A 80 -0.89 3.89 7.18
CA ARG A 80 -1.02 3.28 8.50
C ARG A 80 -2.34 2.51 8.56
N LEU A 81 -2.39 1.45 9.36
CA LEU A 81 -3.61 0.69 9.57
C LEU A 81 -4.78 1.56 10.07
N SER A 82 -4.50 2.59 10.86
CA SER A 82 -5.50 3.58 11.30
C SER A 82 -6.10 4.38 10.13
N SER A 83 -5.29 4.80 9.16
CA SER A 83 -5.77 5.48 7.96
C SER A 83 -6.63 4.57 7.09
N VAL A 84 -6.26 3.28 7.02
CA VAL A 84 -7.05 2.26 6.34
C VAL A 84 -8.40 2.05 7.03
N ALA A 85 -8.42 1.94 8.37
CA ALA A 85 -9.67 1.82 9.13
C ALA A 85 -10.59 3.02 8.92
N HIS A 86 -10.01 4.23 8.84
CA HIS A 86 -10.78 5.44 8.56
C HIS A 86 -11.38 5.44 7.14
N LEU A 87 -10.62 4.99 6.13
CA LEU A 87 -11.14 4.80 4.77
C LEU A 87 -12.32 3.82 4.74
N PHE A 88 -12.19 2.67 5.40
CA PHE A 88 -13.26 1.68 5.51
C PHE A 88 -14.52 2.25 6.17
N ALA A 89 -14.35 2.97 7.28
CA ALA A 89 -15.45 3.59 8.00
C ALA A 89 -16.16 4.65 7.15
N LEU A 90 -15.42 5.52 6.46
CA LEU A 90 -16.00 6.55 5.59
C LEU A 90 -16.82 5.94 4.45
N MET A 91 -16.33 4.84 3.88
CA MET A 91 -16.97 4.20 2.72
C MET A 91 -18.02 3.17 3.11
N ASN A 92 -18.27 2.99 4.40
CA ASN A 92 -19.19 2.00 4.96
C ASN A 92 -18.93 0.58 4.40
N LYS A 93 -17.65 0.20 4.32
CA LYS A 93 -17.21 -1.14 3.88
C LYS A 93 -16.52 -1.85 5.04
N ASP A 94 -16.77 -3.15 5.17
CA ASP A 94 -16.02 -4.01 6.09
C ASP A 94 -14.80 -4.60 5.35
N PRO A 95 -13.63 -4.76 5.99
CA PRO A 95 -12.49 -5.44 5.40
C PRO A 95 -12.85 -6.78 4.73
N LYS A 96 -13.79 -7.54 5.30
CA LYS A 96 -14.24 -8.81 4.71
C LYS A 96 -14.87 -8.65 3.33
N ASP A 97 -15.49 -7.51 3.04
CA ASP A 97 -16.17 -7.25 1.77
C ASP A 97 -15.19 -6.98 0.64
N ILE A 98 -13.95 -6.63 1.00
CA ILE A 98 -12.90 -6.28 0.04
C ILE A 98 -11.88 -7.42 -0.11
N PHE A 99 -11.53 -8.10 0.99
CA PHE A 99 -10.52 -9.16 0.97
C PHE A 99 -11.09 -10.57 0.75
N ARG A 100 -12.41 -10.76 0.73
CA ARG A 100 -13.00 -12.04 0.32
C ARG A 100 -13.06 -12.15 -1.20
N LYS A 101 -12.09 -12.87 -1.75
CA LYS A 101 -12.24 -13.65 -2.98
C LYS A 101 -11.80 -15.08 -2.70
#